data_AF-A0A920KP36-F1
#
_entry.id   AF-A0A920KP36-F1
#
_cell.length_a   1.000
_cell.length_b   1.000
_cell.length_c   1.000
_cell.angle_alpha   90.00
_cell.angle_beta   90.00
_cell.angle_gamma   90.00
#
_symmetry.space_group_name_H-M   'P 1'
#
loop_
_entity.id
_entity.type
_entity.pdbx_description
1 polymer ?
#
loop_
_entity_poly.entity_id
_entity_poly.type
_entity_poly.pdbx_seq_one_letter_code
_entity_poly.pdbx_strand_id
1 'polypeptide(L)' 'MSIEGRTWDLITGESMRIKEIREGRATYYIVPFEFLDREYRFFEFDFQPEGTEIVFEHKIKVQLWRQD' A
#
# COMPACT_ATOMS: atom_id res chain seq x y z
N MET A 1 -12.12 8.49 2.57
CA MET A 1 -11.74 7.59 1.46
C MET A 1 -11.55 6.21 2.08
N SER A 2 -11.97 5.13 1.42
CA SER A 2 -11.59 3.78 1.86
C SER A 2 -10.44 3.27 1.00
N ILE A 3 -9.50 2.60 1.64
CA ILE A 3 -8.41 1.88 0.99
C ILE A 3 -8.30 0.56 1.72
N GLU A 4 -8.14 -0.53 0.98
CA GLU A 4 -7.82 -1.83 1.52
C GLU A 4 -6.92 -2.60 0.56
N GLY A 5 -6.13 -3.52 1.07
CA GLY A 5 -5.21 -4.24 0.22
C GLY A 5 -4.30 -5.17 0.98
N ARG A 6 -3.35 -5.73 0.25
CA ARG A 6 -2.32 -6.62 0.75
C ARG A 6 -1.00 -6.39 0.04
N THR A 7 0.08 -6.71 0.73
CA THR A 7 1.43 -6.70 0.20
C THR A 7 2.10 -8.02 0.49
N TRP A 8 2.89 -8.53 -0.46
CA TRP A 8 3.52 -9.85 -0.31
C TRP A 8 4.78 -9.98 -1.15
N ASP A 9 5.68 -10.84 -0.69
CA ASP A 9 6.83 -11.33 -1.42
C ASP A 9 6.58 -12.77 -1.92
N LEU A 10 7.61 -13.51 -2.33
CA LEU A 10 7.47 -14.89 -2.83
C LEU A 10 7.25 -15.95 -1.73
N ILE A 11 7.35 -15.57 -0.46
CA ILE A 11 7.35 -16.40 0.74
C ILE A 11 6.25 -15.97 1.71
N THR A 12 6.07 -14.67 1.93
CA THR A 12 5.18 -14.10 2.94
C THR A 12 4.19 -13.09 2.35
N GLY A 13 3.08 -12.87 3.03
CA GLY A 13 2.11 -11.84 2.66
C GLY A 13 1.29 -11.35 3.85
N GLU A 14 0.92 -10.08 3.83
CA GLU A 14 0.17 -9.42 4.89
C GLU A 14 -0.87 -8.44 4.33
N SER A 15 -1.95 -8.23 5.08
CA SER A 15 -2.90 -7.15 4.80
C SER A 15 -2.29 -5.80 5.14
N MET A 16 -2.55 -4.79 4.31
CA MET A 16 -2.04 -3.44 4.51
C MET A 16 -2.72 -2.78 5.71
N ARG A 17 -1.91 -2.25 6.65
CA ARG A 17 -2.39 -1.43 7.77
C ARG A 17 -2.28 0.04 7.43
N ILE A 18 -3.33 0.57 6.80
CA ILE A 18 -3.31 1.95 6.30
C ILE A 18 -3.45 2.96 7.44
N LYS A 19 -2.53 3.94 7.45
CA LYS A 19 -2.55 5.08 8.36
C LYS A 19 -2.86 6.35 7.57
N GLU A 20 -3.98 6.99 7.87
CA GLU A 20 -4.28 8.32 7.35
C GLU A 20 -3.56 9.38 8.17
N ILE A 21 -2.81 10.27 7.49
CA ILE A 21 -2.12 11.40 8.10
C ILE A 21 -2.59 12.67 7.39
N ARG A 22 -3.02 13.67 8.16
CA ARG A 22 -3.45 14.98 7.65
C ARG A 22 -2.44 16.05 8.06
N GLU A 23 -1.76 16.63 7.07
CA GLU A 23 -0.79 17.71 7.27
C GLU A 23 -1.19 18.94 6.44
N GLY A 24 -1.75 19.94 7.12
CA GLY A 24 -2.26 21.15 6.48
C GLY A 24 -3.36 20.83 5.46
N ARG A 25 -3.06 21.01 4.17
CA ARG A 25 -3.98 20.72 3.05
C ARG A 25 -3.74 19.36 2.39
N ALA A 26 -2.73 18.62 2.83
CA ALA A 26 -2.39 17.30 2.29
C ALA A 26 -2.93 16.19 3.19
N THR A 27 -3.52 15.17 2.57
CA THR A 27 -3.88 13.91 3.22
C THR A 27 -3.05 12.79 2.62
N TYR A 28 -2.31 12.09 3.46
CA TYR A 28 -1.47 10.96 3.09
C TYR A 28 -2.08 9.66 3.62
N TYR A 29 -1.90 8.59 2.86
CA TYR A 29 -2.25 7.23 3.26
C TYR A 29 -0.97 6.41 3.25
N ILE A 30 -0.44 6.11 4.44
CA ILE A 30 0.84 5.43 4.61
C ILE A 30 0.60 4.00 5.05
N VAL A 31 1.25 3.06 4.37
CA VAL A 31 1.24 1.64 4.71
C VAL A 31 2.63 1.26 5.21
N PRO A 32 2.82 1.03 6.52
CA PRO A 32 4.04 0.42 7.01
C PRO A 32 4.03 -1.07 6.69
N PHE A 33 5.17 -1.58 6.24
CA PHE A 33 5.43 -2.99 6.02
C PHE A 33 6.91 -3.27 6.29
N GLU A 34 7.23 -4.50 6.64
CA GLU A 34 8.62 -4.95 6.71
C GLU A 34 8.97 -5.68 5.42
N PHE A 35 10.20 -5.50 4.95
CA PHE A 35 10.76 -6.23 3.84
C PHE A 35 12.14 -6.76 4.20
N LEU A 36 12.64 -7.72 3.42
CA LEU A 36 13.96 -8.32 3.62
C LEU A 36 15.06 -7.28 3.29
N ASP A 37 16.11 -7.71 2.60
CA ASP A 37 17.13 -6.80 2.10
C ASP A 37 16.86 -6.43 0.64
N ARG A 38 16.86 -7.44 -0.24
CA ARG A 38 16.58 -7.30 -1.66
C ARG A 38 15.48 -8.25 -2.06
N GLU A 39 14.35 -7.71 -2.49
CA GLU A 39 13.19 -8.52 -2.85
C GLU A 39 12.34 -7.85 -3.94
N TYR A 40 11.49 -8.66 -4.57
CA TYR A 40 10.34 -8.14 -5.30
C TYR A 40 9.15 -8.11 -4.36
N ARG A 41 8.59 -6.91 -4.18
CA ARG A 41 7.35 -6.72 -3.42
C ARG A 41 6.19 -6.49 -4.38
N PHE A 42 5.11 -7.21 -4.13
CA PHE A 42 3.84 -7.03 -4.82
C PHE A 42 2.89 -6.25 -3.90
N PHE A 43 2.14 -5.33 -4.50
CA PHE A 43 1.09 -4.57 -3.84
C PHE A 43 -0.18 -4.73 -4.67
N GLU A 44 -1.25 -5.16 -4.03
CA GLU A 44 -2.59 -5.12 -4.60
C GLU A 44 -3.50 -4.41 -3.61
N PHE A 45 -4.17 -3.36 -4.07
CA PHE A 45 -5.06 -2.58 -3.24
C PHE A 45 -6.18 -1.96 -4.06
N ASP A 46 -7.31 -1.82 -3.39
CA ASP A 46 -8.48 -1.13 -3.89
C ASP A 46 -8.63 0.18 -3.14
N PHE A 47 -9.08 1.23 -3.83
CA PHE A 47 -9.51 2.45 -3.17
C PHE A 47 -10.82 2.97 -3.73
N GLN A 48 -11.65 3.51 -2.83
CA GLN A 48 -12.90 4.18 -3.15
C GLN A 48 -12.83 5.63 -2.67
N PRO A 49 -12.75 6.61 -3.60
CA PRO A 49 -12.82 8.01 -3.27
C PRO A 49 -14.14 8.37 -2.57
N GLU A 50 -14.13 9.42 -1.76
CA GLU A 50 -15.37 9.93 -1.16
C GLU A 50 -16.29 10.51 -2.23
N GLY A 51 -17.60 10.28 -2.07
CA GLY A 51 -18.62 10.81 -2.98
C GLY A 51 -18.83 9.99 -4.26
N THR A 52 -18.23 8.81 -4.37
CA THR A 52 -18.49 7.86 -5.46
C THR A 52 -18.62 6.44 -4.93
N GLU A 53 -19.35 5.59 -5.65
CA GLU A 53 -19.43 4.14 -5.41
C GLU A 53 -18.42 3.36 -6.27
N ILE A 54 -17.64 4.06 -7.11
CA ILE A 54 -16.64 3.45 -7.98
C ILE A 54 -15.41 3.06 -7.15
N VAL A 55 -15.02 1.79 -7.26
CA VAL A 55 -13.80 1.23 -6.69
C VAL A 55 -12.75 1.09 -7.78
N PHE A 56 -11.52 1.50 -7.47
CA PHE A 56 -10.37 1.40 -8.37
C PHE A 56 -9.40 0.35 -7.84
N GLU A 57 -9.10 -0.65 -8.67
CA GLU A 57 -8.14 -1.71 -8.38
C GLU A 57 -6.76 -1.38 -8.95
N HIS A 58 -5.73 -1.56 -8.13
CA HIS A 58 -4.34 -1.36 -8.54
C HIS A 58 -3.44 -2.52 -8.13
N LYS A 59 -2.60 -2.93 -9.08
CA LYS A 59 -1.56 -3.94 -8.88
C LYS A 59 -0.22 -3.39 -9.31
N ILE A 60 0.78 -3.46 -8.44
CA ILE A 60 2.14 -3.02 -8.76
C ILE A 60 3.17 -3.99 -8.17
N LYS A 61 4.24 -4.20 -8.95
CA LYS A 61 5.44 -4.94 -8.55
C LYS A 61 6.60 -3.96 -8.47
N VAL A 62 7.29 -3.96 -7.33
CA VAL A 62 8.43 -3.07 -7.07
C VAL A 62 9.64 -3.92 -6.68
N GLN A 63 10.82 -3.61 -7.21
CA GLN A 63 12.07 -4.13 -6.68
C GLN A 63 12.53 -3.21 -5.55
N LEU A 64 12.69 -3.77 -4.34
CA LEU A 64 13.15 -3.05 -3.16
C LEU A 64 14.57 -3.48 -2.81
N TRP A 65 15.32 -2.54 -2.25
CA TRP A 65 16.61 -2.75 -1.62
C TRP A 65 16.68 -1.87 -0.37
N ARG A 66 17.33 -2.33 0.70
CA ARG A 66 17.60 -1.45 1.85
C ARG A 66 18.50 -0.31 1.38
N GLN A 67 18.19 0.88 1.86
CA GLN A 67 19.03 2.04 1.65
C GLN A 67 19.96 2.11 2.87
N ASP A 68 21.26 1.94 2.62
CA ASP A 68 22.34 2.11 3.60
C ASP A 68 22.53 3.58 3.98
#